data_AF-O01357-F1
#
_entry.id   AF-O01357-F1
#
_cell.length_a   1.000
_cell.length_b   1.000
_cell.length_c   1.000
_cell.angle_alpha   90.00
_cell.angle_beta   90.00
_cell.angle_gamma   90.00
#
_symmetry.space_group_name_H-M   'P 1'
#
loop_
_entity.id
_entity.type
_entity.pdbx_description
1 polymer ?
#
loop_
_entity_poly.entity_id
_entity_poly.type
_entity_poly.pdbx_seq_one_letter_code
_entity_poly.pdbx_strand_id
1 'polypeptide(L)'
;KHGGSMVGMHRDKCGAAFVAGFFQFLSVYKPKGLKVVGSMSMVRNSVGSEAYVSDEIIVSRAGVRVRIGNTDAEGRMVMADVLCHMKEKAANEEIPLLFTIATLTGHVIRAFGPEYTAILSNGPAKKLGIPQKMQDAGDISGDPFEISTMRREDFDFHRGKTEYEDVVQSNSLPSTMTNRGHQCPAAFLTMASGLDKHGGDSDKPIPYSHVDIAGSSGPFPGIPTGSPIVAMAHALR
;
A
#
# COMPACT_ATOMS: atom_id res chain seq x y z
N LYS A 1 19.98 -5.05 -0.49
CA LYS A 1 19.95 -5.86 0.75
C LYS A 1 21.27 -6.62 0.95
N HIS A 2 21.79 -6.69 2.17
CA HIS A 2 22.98 -7.48 2.55
C HIS A 2 22.72 -8.27 3.84
N GLY A 3 23.69 -9.05 4.33
CA GLY A 3 23.61 -9.69 5.66
C GLY A 3 22.46 -10.69 5.84
N GLY A 4 22.05 -11.39 4.77
CA GLY A 4 20.97 -12.38 4.80
C GLY A 4 19.56 -11.81 4.63
N SER A 5 19.36 -10.48 4.61
CA SER A 5 18.03 -9.87 4.49
C SER A 5 17.33 -10.09 3.15
N MET A 6 18.02 -10.65 2.14
CA MET A 6 17.43 -11.04 0.86
C MET A 6 16.68 -12.38 0.94
N VAL A 7 17.05 -13.24 1.89
CA VAL A 7 16.40 -14.54 2.07
C VAL A 7 14.95 -14.31 2.48
N GLY A 8 14.02 -15.00 1.80
CA GLY A 8 12.57 -14.83 2.02
C GLY A 8 11.89 -13.78 1.15
N MET A 9 12.62 -12.95 0.38
CA MET A 9 12.04 -11.90 -0.46
C MET A 9 11.26 -12.40 -1.68
N HIS A 10 11.24 -13.71 -1.94
CA HIS A 10 10.23 -14.29 -2.84
C HIS A 10 8.80 -14.03 -2.33
N ARG A 11 8.61 -13.63 -1.06
CA ARG A 11 7.34 -13.24 -0.46
C ARG A 11 6.93 -11.79 -0.71
N ASP A 12 7.78 -10.97 -1.33
CA ASP A 12 7.45 -9.57 -1.60
C ASP A 12 6.33 -9.39 -2.65
N LYS A 13 5.86 -10.50 -3.21
CA LYS A 13 4.67 -10.59 -4.07
C LYS A 13 3.37 -10.91 -3.31
N CYS A 14 3.39 -11.08 -1.99
CA CYS A 14 2.21 -11.52 -1.23
C CYS A 14 1.04 -10.52 -1.32
N GLY A 15 1.30 -9.22 -1.49
CA GLY A 15 0.23 -8.25 -1.78
C GLY A 15 -0.50 -8.53 -3.10
N ALA A 16 0.23 -8.89 -4.15
CA ALA A 16 -0.36 -9.32 -5.42
C ALA A 16 -1.04 -10.71 -5.29
N ALA A 17 -0.44 -11.63 -4.54
CA ALA A 17 -1.05 -12.94 -4.25
C ALA A 17 -2.37 -12.80 -3.48
N PHE A 18 -2.46 -11.85 -2.55
CA PHE A 18 -3.71 -11.49 -1.87
C PHE A 18 -4.78 -11.07 -2.90
N VAL A 19 -4.45 -10.20 -3.86
CA VAL A 19 -5.41 -9.76 -4.88
C VAL A 19 -5.93 -10.96 -5.68
N ALA A 20 -5.04 -11.88 -6.09
CA ALA A 20 -5.45 -13.11 -6.77
C ALA A 20 -6.37 -13.98 -5.88
N GLY A 21 -6.01 -14.18 -4.61
CA GLY A 21 -6.82 -14.94 -3.65
C GLY A 21 -8.19 -14.31 -3.36
N PHE A 22 -8.25 -12.98 -3.26
CA PHE A 22 -9.50 -12.25 -3.08
C PHE A 22 -10.42 -12.40 -4.29
N PHE A 23 -9.87 -12.35 -5.51
CA PHE A 23 -10.63 -12.62 -6.73
C PHE A 23 -11.10 -14.08 -6.83
N GLN A 24 -10.29 -15.02 -6.37
CA GLN A 24 -10.72 -16.42 -6.23
C GLN A 24 -11.91 -16.53 -5.27
N PHE A 25 -11.86 -15.88 -4.11
CA PHE A 25 -12.99 -15.81 -3.17
C PHE A 25 -14.25 -15.23 -3.83
N LEU A 26 -14.13 -14.09 -4.52
CA LEU A 26 -15.25 -13.44 -5.22
C LEU A 26 -15.86 -14.32 -6.31
N SER A 27 -15.04 -15.10 -7.02
CA SER A 27 -15.50 -16.03 -8.06
C SER A 27 -16.42 -17.13 -7.52
N VAL A 28 -16.20 -17.53 -6.26
CA VAL A 28 -16.99 -18.56 -5.55
C VAL A 28 -18.19 -17.93 -4.89
N TYR A 29 -18.00 -16.83 -4.14
CA TYR A 29 -19.06 -16.19 -3.35
C TYR A 29 -20.07 -15.41 -4.20
N LYS A 30 -19.63 -14.79 -5.30
CA LYS A 30 -20.44 -14.02 -6.26
C LYS A 30 -21.40 -13.02 -5.59
N PRO A 31 -20.88 -12.05 -4.81
CA PRO A 31 -21.73 -11.04 -4.18
C PRO A 31 -22.48 -10.22 -5.24
N LYS A 32 -23.75 -9.94 -5.00
CA LYS A 32 -24.58 -9.14 -5.91
C LYS A 32 -24.39 -7.65 -5.64
N GLY A 33 -24.46 -6.84 -6.70
CA GLY A 33 -24.36 -5.37 -6.58
C GLY A 33 -22.95 -4.84 -6.35
N LEU A 34 -21.91 -5.69 -6.40
CA LEU A 34 -20.52 -5.30 -6.21
C LEU A 34 -19.74 -5.39 -7.52
N LYS A 35 -19.15 -4.28 -7.95
CA LYS A 35 -18.15 -4.24 -9.02
C LYS A 35 -16.77 -4.19 -8.40
N VAL A 36 -15.96 -5.22 -8.62
CA VAL A 36 -14.58 -5.28 -8.13
C VAL A 36 -13.62 -5.30 -9.31
N VAL A 37 -12.63 -4.41 -9.27
CA VAL A 37 -11.54 -4.34 -10.25
C VAL A 37 -10.23 -4.55 -9.49
N GLY A 38 -9.41 -5.49 -9.97
CA GLY A 38 -8.13 -5.85 -9.37
C GLY A 38 -6.98 -5.50 -10.30
N SER A 39 -5.84 -5.13 -9.74
CA SER A 39 -4.59 -4.96 -10.48
C SER A 39 -3.44 -5.51 -9.64
N MET A 40 -2.51 -6.20 -10.28
CA MET A 40 -1.34 -6.80 -9.64
C MET A 40 -0.09 -6.19 -10.24
N SER A 41 0.75 -5.59 -9.38
CA SER A 41 2.05 -5.05 -9.78
C SER A 41 3.05 -6.21 -9.88
N MET A 42 3.47 -6.56 -11.10
CA MET A 42 4.37 -7.69 -11.34
C MET A 42 5.72 -7.19 -11.85
N VAL A 43 6.68 -7.07 -10.94
CA VAL A 43 8.06 -6.68 -11.27
C VAL A 43 9.04 -7.49 -10.42
N ARG A 44 10.25 -7.67 -10.93
CA ARG A 44 11.37 -8.21 -10.16
C ARG A 44 12.40 -7.12 -9.94
N ASN A 45 12.63 -6.72 -8.69
CA ASN A 45 13.69 -5.78 -8.34
C ASN A 45 15.05 -6.44 -8.54
N SER A 46 15.73 -6.12 -9.65
CA SER A 46 16.95 -6.77 -10.10
C SER A 46 18.09 -5.77 -10.14
N VAL A 47 19.31 -6.23 -9.83
CA VAL A 47 20.53 -5.44 -9.99
C VAL A 47 21.16 -5.78 -11.33
N GLY A 48 21.44 -4.76 -12.15
CA GLY A 48 22.03 -4.88 -13.48
C GLY A 48 22.35 -3.51 -14.06
N SER A 49 22.84 -3.45 -15.30
CA SER A 49 23.16 -2.19 -15.99
C SER A 49 21.94 -1.28 -16.18
N GLU A 50 20.75 -1.88 -16.28
CA GLU A 50 19.48 -1.18 -16.50
C GLU A 50 18.71 -0.91 -15.19
N ALA A 51 19.34 -1.10 -14.03
CA ALA A 51 18.70 -0.79 -12.76
C ALA A 51 18.62 0.74 -12.59
N TYR A 52 17.43 1.24 -12.22
CA TYR A 52 17.32 2.63 -11.80
C TYR A 52 18.14 2.86 -10.52
N VAL A 53 18.70 4.05 -10.38
CA VAL A 53 19.69 4.36 -9.34
C VAL A 53 19.16 5.36 -8.30
N SER A 54 19.81 5.41 -7.14
CA SER A 54 19.55 6.49 -6.18
C SER A 54 19.88 7.85 -6.80
N ASP A 55 19.11 8.87 -6.43
CA ASP A 55 19.08 10.23 -6.98
C ASP A 55 18.59 10.38 -8.42
N GLU A 56 18.24 9.28 -9.09
CA GLU A 56 17.50 9.35 -10.35
C GLU A 56 16.12 9.99 -10.14
N ILE A 57 15.64 10.75 -11.13
CA ILE A 57 14.29 11.34 -11.11
C ILE A 57 13.43 10.62 -12.13
N ILE A 58 12.43 9.90 -11.64
CA ILE A 58 11.46 9.17 -12.45
C ILE A 58 10.13 9.92 -12.42
N VAL A 59 9.53 10.15 -13.58
CA VAL A 59 8.22 10.80 -13.68
C VAL A 59 7.13 9.74 -13.57
N SER A 60 6.26 9.85 -12.57
CA SER A 60 5.13 8.95 -12.40
C SER A 60 4.07 9.17 -13.47
N ARG A 61 3.14 8.22 -13.62
CA ARG A 61 1.95 8.35 -14.47
C ARG A 61 1.14 9.62 -14.17
N ALA A 62 1.13 10.07 -12.93
CA ALA A 62 0.43 11.29 -12.51
C ALA A 62 1.17 12.58 -12.91
N GLY A 63 2.32 12.48 -13.58
CA GLY A 63 3.19 13.60 -13.94
C GLY A 63 4.07 14.10 -12.79
N VAL A 64 4.15 13.35 -11.69
CA VAL A 64 4.91 13.75 -10.49
C VAL A 64 6.37 13.33 -10.65
N ARG A 65 7.32 14.26 -10.50
CA ARG A 65 8.76 13.98 -10.54
C ARG A 65 9.21 13.38 -9.21
N VAL A 66 9.56 12.09 -9.22
CA VAL A 66 9.96 11.34 -8.02
C VAL A 66 11.48 11.13 -8.01
N ARG A 67 12.17 11.71 -7.03
CA ARG A 67 13.58 11.39 -6.78
C ARG A 67 13.71 10.11 -5.97
N ILE A 68 14.50 9.18 -6.49
CA ILE A 68 14.76 7.87 -5.88
C ILE A 68 15.71 8.04 -4.69
N GLY A 69 15.24 7.71 -3.49
CA GLY A 69 16.07 7.74 -2.29
C GLY A 69 16.71 6.39 -1.97
N ASN A 70 16.01 5.30 -2.28
CA ASN A 70 16.47 3.94 -2.03
C ASN A 70 15.77 2.97 -2.99
N THR A 71 16.55 2.29 -3.83
CA THR A 71 16.06 1.33 -4.84
C THR A 71 15.44 0.07 -4.22
N ASP A 72 15.66 -0.18 -2.92
CA ASP A 72 15.00 -1.24 -2.12
C ASP A 72 13.66 -0.77 -1.50
N ALA A 73 13.22 0.45 -1.82
CA ALA A 73 11.86 0.95 -1.57
C ALA A 73 11.03 0.92 -2.86
N GLU A 74 11.24 -0.09 -3.71
CA GLU A 74 10.61 -0.29 -5.01
C GLU A 74 9.10 -0.53 -4.94
N GLY A 75 8.62 -1.18 -3.87
CA GLY A 75 7.22 -1.64 -3.81
C GLY A 75 6.23 -0.47 -3.95
N ARG A 76 6.56 0.68 -3.35
CA ARG A 76 5.74 1.90 -3.50
C ARG A 76 5.88 2.56 -4.87
N MET A 77 7.03 2.43 -5.54
CA MET A 77 7.24 2.97 -6.89
C MET A 77 6.37 2.25 -7.91
N VAL A 78 6.43 0.90 -7.94
CA VAL A 78 5.62 0.14 -8.90
C VAL A 78 4.12 0.33 -8.66
N MET A 79 3.71 0.46 -7.40
CA MET A 79 2.31 0.71 -7.05
C MET A 79 1.82 2.12 -7.38
N ALA A 80 2.69 3.13 -7.47
CA ALA A 80 2.26 4.52 -7.69
C ALA A 80 1.51 4.67 -9.02
N ASP A 81 2.02 4.07 -10.09
CA ASP A 81 1.41 4.15 -11.42
C ASP A 81 0.14 3.31 -11.52
N VAL A 82 0.16 2.11 -10.90
CA VAL A 82 -1.04 1.26 -10.82
C VAL A 82 -2.14 1.95 -10.01
N LEU A 83 -1.79 2.60 -8.90
CA LEU A 83 -2.73 3.38 -8.10
C LEU A 83 -3.27 4.58 -8.86
N CYS A 84 -2.43 5.29 -9.62
CA CYS A 84 -2.89 6.39 -10.47
C CYS A 84 -3.92 5.90 -11.50
N HIS A 85 -3.63 4.79 -12.17
CA HIS A 85 -4.57 4.19 -13.13
C HIS A 85 -5.89 3.74 -12.48
N MET A 86 -5.83 3.13 -11.29
CA MET A 86 -7.02 2.69 -10.57
C MET A 86 -7.82 3.87 -10.00
N LYS A 87 -7.15 4.95 -9.59
CA LYS A 87 -7.77 6.22 -9.21
C LYS A 87 -8.51 6.86 -10.40
N GLU A 88 -7.89 6.90 -11.58
CA GLU A 88 -8.54 7.41 -12.82
C GLU A 88 -9.84 6.64 -13.12
N LYS A 89 -9.85 5.32 -12.91
CA LYS A 89 -11.07 4.49 -13.02
C LYS A 89 -12.08 4.81 -11.93
N ALA A 90 -11.64 4.83 -10.67
CA ALA A 90 -12.48 5.11 -9.51
C ALA A 90 -13.17 6.47 -9.57
N ALA A 91 -12.53 7.49 -10.16
CA ALA A 91 -13.12 8.82 -10.35
C ALA A 91 -14.36 8.85 -11.27
N ASN A 92 -14.62 7.76 -12.02
CA ASN A 92 -15.79 7.60 -12.89
C ASN A 92 -16.85 6.66 -12.30
N GLU A 93 -16.66 6.17 -11.06
CA GLU A 93 -17.63 5.33 -10.36
C GLU A 93 -18.41 6.16 -9.33
N GLU A 94 -19.65 5.76 -9.02
CA GLU A 94 -20.53 6.49 -8.11
C GLU A 94 -20.12 6.33 -6.63
N ILE A 95 -19.74 5.12 -6.22
CA ILE A 95 -19.33 4.80 -4.85
C ILE A 95 -17.97 4.09 -4.87
N PRO A 96 -16.86 4.81 -5.17
CA PRO A 96 -15.55 4.19 -5.26
C PRO A 96 -14.98 3.86 -3.87
N LEU A 97 -14.40 2.68 -3.73
CA LEU A 97 -13.52 2.33 -2.62
C LEU A 97 -12.19 1.80 -3.19
N LEU A 98 -11.09 2.45 -2.83
CA LEU A 98 -9.77 2.14 -3.36
C LEU A 98 -8.87 1.57 -2.26
N PHE A 99 -8.18 0.48 -2.58
CA PHE A 99 -7.23 -0.16 -1.67
C PHE A 99 -5.91 -0.45 -2.39
N THR A 100 -4.80 -0.29 -1.68
CA THR A 100 -3.53 -0.95 -2.05
C THR A 100 -3.20 -1.97 -0.97
N ILE A 101 -2.77 -3.17 -1.38
CA ILE A 101 -2.37 -4.26 -0.47
C ILE A 101 -0.90 -4.59 -0.75
N ALA A 102 -0.04 -4.51 0.27
CA ALA A 102 1.40 -4.70 0.07
C ALA A 102 2.08 -5.31 1.31
N THR A 103 3.18 -6.03 1.08
CA THR A 103 4.12 -6.47 2.13
C THR A 103 5.23 -5.44 2.31
N LEU A 104 4.87 -4.21 2.64
CA LEU A 104 5.73 -3.09 2.27
C LEU A 104 6.80 -2.76 3.31
N THR A 105 6.54 -2.98 4.59
CA THR A 105 7.46 -2.50 5.63
C THR A 105 7.69 -3.49 6.77
N GLY A 106 8.96 -3.72 7.11
CA GLY A 106 9.31 -4.41 8.35
C GLY A 106 8.95 -3.60 9.60
N HIS A 107 8.75 -2.28 9.46
CA HIS A 107 8.31 -1.40 10.53
C HIS A 107 6.92 -1.77 11.07
N VAL A 108 6.00 -2.28 10.23
CA VAL A 108 4.67 -2.70 10.70
C VAL A 108 4.79 -3.83 11.73
N ILE A 109 5.69 -4.78 11.49
CA ILE A 109 5.96 -5.91 12.39
C ILE A 109 6.56 -5.43 13.71
N ARG A 110 7.45 -4.43 13.67
CA ARG A 110 8.02 -3.85 14.90
C ARG A 110 6.99 -3.06 15.72
N ALA A 111 6.02 -2.45 15.05
CA ALA A 111 5.01 -1.61 15.69
C ALA A 111 3.87 -2.42 16.31
N PHE A 112 3.38 -3.45 15.60
CA PHE A 112 2.17 -4.19 15.98
C PHE A 112 2.43 -5.68 16.30
N GLY A 113 3.61 -6.20 15.98
CA GLY A 113 3.93 -7.61 16.11
C GLY A 113 3.69 -8.40 14.81
N PRO A 114 4.06 -9.69 14.80
CA PRO A 114 3.70 -10.61 13.71
C PRO A 114 2.19 -10.86 13.72
N GLU A 115 1.66 -11.38 12.60
CA GLU A 115 0.26 -11.79 12.42
C GLU A 115 -0.77 -10.66 12.24
N TYR A 116 -0.42 -9.41 12.56
CA TYR A 116 -1.32 -8.27 12.41
C TYR A 116 -1.18 -7.56 11.06
N THR A 117 -2.33 -7.26 10.44
CA THR A 117 -2.41 -6.38 9.27
C THR A 117 -2.55 -4.93 9.71
N ALA A 118 -1.86 -3.98 9.09
CA ALA A 118 -2.12 -2.56 9.31
C ALA A 118 -2.99 -1.95 8.21
N ILE A 119 -3.91 -1.06 8.59
CA ILE A 119 -4.69 -0.23 7.66
C ILE A 119 -4.46 1.26 7.91
N LEU A 120 -4.23 2.01 6.83
CA LEU A 120 -4.03 3.45 6.82
C LEU A 120 -4.97 4.11 5.82
N SER A 121 -5.98 4.82 6.32
CA SER A 121 -7.01 5.43 5.48
C SER A 121 -6.83 6.94 5.33
N ASN A 122 -7.17 7.46 4.14
CA ASN A 122 -7.28 8.89 3.91
C ASN A 122 -8.56 9.48 4.54
N GLY A 123 -8.72 10.80 4.48
CA GLY A 123 -9.89 11.50 5.04
C GLY A 123 -11.25 10.95 4.56
N PRO A 124 -11.48 10.84 3.24
CA PRO A 124 -12.71 10.25 2.70
C PRO A 124 -13.00 8.83 3.20
N ALA A 125 -12.01 7.92 3.23
CA ALA A 125 -12.21 6.57 3.75
C ALA A 125 -12.50 6.53 5.26
N LYS A 126 -11.89 7.44 6.04
CA LYS A 126 -12.21 7.61 7.46
C LYS A 126 -13.63 8.09 7.70
N LYS A 127 -14.12 9.05 6.89
CA LYS A 127 -15.51 9.54 6.98
C LYS A 127 -16.53 8.41 6.74
N LEU A 128 -16.19 7.43 5.90
CA LEU A 128 -17.01 6.24 5.65
C LEU A 128 -16.85 5.12 6.69
N GLY A 129 -16.00 5.31 7.71
CA GLY A 129 -15.74 4.32 8.75
C GLY A 129 -15.00 3.06 8.26
N ILE A 130 -14.36 3.12 7.09
CA ILE A 130 -13.65 1.96 6.50
C ILE A 130 -12.64 1.30 7.46
N PRO A 131 -11.73 2.04 8.13
CA PRO A 131 -10.76 1.38 9.01
C PRO A 131 -11.43 0.68 10.20
N GLN A 132 -12.48 1.26 10.79
CA GLN A 132 -13.21 0.64 11.89
C GLN A 132 -13.95 -0.63 11.44
N LYS A 133 -14.63 -0.58 10.28
CA LYS A 133 -15.29 -1.76 9.72
C LYS A 133 -14.32 -2.93 9.48
N MET A 134 -13.10 -2.63 9.03
CA MET A 134 -12.07 -3.65 8.82
C MET A 134 -11.58 -4.24 10.14
N GLN A 135 -11.39 -3.40 11.16
CA GLN A 135 -11.01 -3.85 12.51
C GLN A 135 -12.09 -4.72 13.15
N ASP A 136 -13.34 -4.24 13.19
CA ASP A 136 -14.47 -4.98 13.76
C ASP A 136 -14.67 -6.33 13.05
N ALA A 137 -14.57 -6.35 11.71
CA ALA A 137 -14.67 -7.57 10.92
C ALA A 137 -13.50 -8.54 11.19
N GLY A 138 -12.30 -8.01 11.39
CA GLY A 138 -11.10 -8.78 11.75
C GLY A 138 -11.22 -9.43 13.12
N ASP A 139 -11.72 -8.71 14.10
CA ASP A 139 -11.94 -9.20 15.47
C ASP A 139 -12.95 -10.37 15.50
N ILE A 140 -14.01 -10.27 14.68
CA ILE A 140 -15.01 -11.35 14.56
C ILE A 140 -14.45 -12.56 13.82
N SER A 141 -13.60 -12.34 12.82
CA SER A 141 -13.14 -13.40 11.90
C SER A 141 -11.85 -14.08 12.32
N GLY A 142 -11.16 -13.57 13.34
CA GLY A 142 -9.81 -14.02 13.72
C GLY A 142 -8.74 -13.60 12.71
N ASP A 143 -8.93 -12.48 12.02
CA ASP A 143 -8.04 -11.96 10.97
C ASP A 143 -7.81 -10.44 11.20
N PRO A 144 -7.07 -10.09 12.27
CA PRO A 144 -7.13 -8.78 12.90
C PRO A 144 -6.46 -7.67 12.10
N PHE A 145 -7.00 -6.45 12.26
CA PHE A 145 -6.46 -5.22 11.71
C PHE A 145 -6.08 -4.21 12.80
N GLU A 146 -4.89 -3.64 12.66
CA GLU A 146 -4.43 -2.49 13.42
C GLU A 146 -4.62 -1.21 12.62
N ILE A 147 -5.32 -0.24 13.20
CA ILE A 147 -5.56 1.06 12.56
C ILE A 147 -4.36 1.96 12.83
N SER A 148 -3.68 2.38 11.76
CA SER A 148 -2.63 3.40 11.82
C SER A 148 -3.05 4.66 11.07
N THR A 149 -2.42 5.78 11.40
CA THR A 149 -2.82 7.10 10.91
C THR A 149 -1.66 7.79 10.21
N MET A 150 -1.87 8.13 8.94
CA MET A 150 -1.06 9.11 8.21
C MET A 150 -1.21 10.49 8.86
N ARG A 151 -0.10 11.20 9.01
CA ARG A 151 0.03 12.53 9.60
C ARG A 151 0.81 13.43 8.65
N ARG A 152 0.78 14.74 8.91
CA ARG A 152 1.47 15.75 8.11
C ARG A 152 2.95 15.41 7.91
N GLU A 153 3.60 14.91 8.95
CA GLU A 153 5.03 14.56 8.95
C GLU A 153 5.34 13.44 7.94
N ASP A 154 4.39 12.54 7.66
CA ASP A 154 4.56 11.47 6.67
C ASP A 154 4.57 12.03 5.23
N PHE A 155 3.83 13.12 4.98
CA PHE A 155 3.83 13.83 3.69
C PHE A 155 5.05 14.75 3.58
N ASP A 156 5.40 15.47 4.63
CA ASP A 156 6.58 16.35 4.64
C ASP A 156 7.90 15.57 4.49
N PHE A 157 7.94 14.32 4.98
CA PHE A 157 9.03 13.40 4.72
C PHE A 157 9.26 13.20 3.22
N HIS A 158 8.19 13.06 2.44
CA HIS A 158 8.24 12.82 0.99
C HIS A 158 8.21 14.09 0.13
N ARG A 159 7.96 15.26 0.69
CA ARG A 159 7.99 16.51 -0.07
C ARG A 159 9.37 16.72 -0.72
N GLY A 160 9.39 17.12 -1.98
CA GLY A 160 10.60 17.47 -2.73
C GLY A 160 11.49 18.46 -1.95
N LYS A 161 12.80 18.25 -2.04
CA LYS A 161 13.80 19.05 -1.29
C LYS A 161 14.47 20.10 -2.16
N THR A 162 14.33 19.99 -3.49
CA THR A 162 14.87 20.92 -4.46
C THR A 162 13.80 21.27 -5.51
N GLU A 163 14.17 22.07 -6.51
CA GLU A 163 13.30 22.42 -7.63
C GLU A 163 13.15 21.29 -8.68
N TYR A 164 14.03 20.28 -8.64
CA TYR A 164 14.08 19.22 -9.66
C TYR A 164 13.08 18.09 -9.42
N GLU A 165 12.70 17.84 -8.17
CA GLU A 165 11.74 16.82 -7.78
C GLU A 165 10.52 17.40 -7.05
N ASP A 166 9.36 16.78 -7.26
CA ASP A 166 8.14 17.12 -6.53
C ASP A 166 8.04 16.28 -5.26
N VAL A 167 8.51 15.03 -5.34
CA VAL A 167 8.45 14.02 -4.29
C VAL A 167 9.78 13.28 -4.18
N VAL A 168 10.17 12.94 -2.95
CA VAL A 168 11.25 11.99 -2.65
C VAL A 168 10.61 10.65 -2.26
N GLN A 169 11.11 9.55 -2.81
CA GLN A 169 10.57 8.20 -2.58
C GLN A 169 10.71 7.72 -1.13
N SER A 170 11.89 7.94 -0.56
CA SER A 170 12.32 7.39 0.72
C SER A 170 13.62 8.07 1.17
N ASN A 171 14.04 7.81 2.41
CA ASN A 171 15.41 8.05 2.85
C ASN A 171 16.29 6.83 2.55
N SER A 172 17.57 6.89 2.90
CA SER A 172 18.52 5.78 2.74
C SER A 172 18.38 4.66 3.78
N LEU A 173 17.52 4.83 4.79
CA LEU A 173 17.35 3.86 5.88
C LEU A 173 16.34 2.77 5.53
N PRO A 174 16.49 1.55 6.05
CA PRO A 174 15.41 0.56 6.00
C PRO A 174 14.20 1.07 6.77
N SER A 175 12.99 0.63 6.38
CA SER A 175 11.75 1.07 7.04
C SER A 175 11.76 0.86 8.56
N THR A 176 12.42 -0.20 9.05
CA THR A 176 12.57 -0.52 10.48
C THR A 176 13.37 0.49 11.28
N MET A 177 14.15 1.35 10.63
CA MET A 177 14.98 2.41 11.22
C MET A 177 14.50 3.82 10.82
N THR A 178 13.40 3.90 10.07
CA THR A 178 12.77 5.16 9.68
C THR A 178 11.62 5.45 10.65
N ASN A 179 11.63 6.64 11.24
CA ASN A 179 10.51 7.11 12.04
C ASN A 179 9.23 7.03 11.21
N ARG A 180 8.17 6.43 11.80
CA ARG A 180 6.88 6.26 11.12
C ARG A 180 6.99 5.45 9.82
N GLY A 181 7.87 4.43 9.83
CA GLY A 181 8.29 3.70 8.64
C GLY A 181 7.16 3.03 7.84
N HIS A 182 6.07 2.59 8.49
CA HIS A 182 4.92 1.96 7.83
C HIS A 182 3.87 2.98 7.37
N GLN A 183 3.89 4.20 7.90
CA GLN A 183 3.00 5.29 7.50
C GLN A 183 3.51 6.00 6.24
N CYS A 184 4.83 6.23 6.16
CA CYS A 184 5.47 6.91 5.04
C CYS A 184 5.06 6.35 3.67
N PRO A 185 5.05 5.03 3.38
CA PRO A 185 4.67 4.56 2.06
C PRO A 185 3.24 4.94 1.63
N ALA A 186 2.28 4.98 2.55
CA ALA A 186 0.91 5.38 2.23
C ALA A 186 0.83 6.87 1.84
N ALA A 187 1.60 7.72 2.52
CA ALA A 187 1.74 9.13 2.17
C ALA A 187 2.41 9.31 0.79
N PHE A 188 3.50 8.57 0.53
CA PHE A 188 4.16 8.57 -0.78
C PHE A 188 3.19 8.19 -1.90
N LEU A 189 2.46 7.08 -1.75
CA LEU A 189 1.51 6.60 -2.76
C LEU A 189 0.41 7.64 -3.01
N THR A 190 -0.05 8.32 -1.96
CA THR A 190 -1.05 9.38 -2.08
C THR A 190 -0.53 10.54 -2.94
N MET A 191 0.70 10.99 -2.72
CA MET A 191 1.31 12.09 -3.48
C MET A 191 1.68 11.66 -4.91
N ALA A 192 2.43 10.57 -5.06
CA ALA A 192 3.00 10.14 -6.35
C ALA A 192 1.93 9.68 -7.36
N SER A 193 0.78 9.19 -6.88
CA SER A 193 -0.37 8.83 -7.74
C SER A 193 -1.31 10.00 -8.02
N GLY A 194 -1.08 11.18 -7.42
CA GLY A 194 -1.97 12.34 -7.52
C GLY A 194 -3.34 12.13 -6.84
N LEU A 195 -3.39 11.30 -5.80
CA LEU A 195 -4.58 11.02 -4.99
C LEU A 195 -4.78 12.06 -3.88
N ASP A 196 -3.73 12.80 -3.54
CA ASP A 196 -3.76 14.02 -2.71
C ASP A 196 -4.78 15.05 -3.23
N LYS A 197 -5.00 15.10 -4.55
CA LYS A 197 -6.04 15.92 -5.21
C LYS A 197 -7.48 15.44 -4.97
N HIS A 198 -7.66 14.27 -4.34
CA HIS A 198 -8.96 13.63 -4.06
C HIS A 198 -9.23 13.51 -2.55
N GLY A 199 -8.69 14.47 -1.78
CA GLY A 199 -8.89 14.61 -0.34
C GLY A 199 -10.34 14.95 0.05
N GLY A 200 -10.56 15.12 1.36
CA GLY A 200 -11.89 15.34 1.93
C GLY A 200 -12.51 16.71 1.63
N ASP A 201 -11.73 17.61 1.06
CA ASP A 201 -12.02 18.98 0.61
C ASP A 201 -12.03 19.11 -0.92
N SER A 202 -11.81 18.01 -1.66
CA SER A 202 -11.86 18.01 -3.12
C SER A 202 -13.30 17.92 -3.66
N ASP A 203 -13.52 18.36 -4.90
CA ASP A 203 -14.80 18.22 -5.60
C ASP A 203 -15.18 16.75 -5.88
N LYS A 204 -14.18 15.87 -5.93
CA LYS A 204 -14.33 14.44 -6.21
C LYS A 204 -13.52 13.61 -5.20
N PRO A 205 -13.96 13.52 -3.94
CA PRO A 205 -13.23 12.78 -2.90
C PRO A 205 -13.22 11.28 -3.23
N ILE A 206 -12.04 10.65 -3.14
CA ILE A 206 -11.89 9.20 -3.37
C ILE A 206 -11.47 8.55 -2.04
N PRO A 207 -12.33 7.69 -1.45
CA PRO A 207 -11.96 6.85 -0.32
C PRO A 207 -10.81 5.92 -0.66
N TYR A 208 -9.70 6.05 0.07
CA TYR A 208 -8.52 5.23 -0.10
C TYR A 208 -7.97 4.70 1.22
N SER A 209 -7.59 3.42 1.22
CA SER A 209 -6.87 2.77 2.31
C SER A 209 -5.65 2.00 1.81
N HIS A 210 -4.49 2.27 2.41
CA HIS A 210 -3.31 1.42 2.28
C HIS A 210 -3.36 0.30 3.32
N VAL A 211 -3.11 -0.93 2.89
CA VAL A 211 -3.09 -2.11 3.75
C VAL A 211 -1.70 -2.74 3.69
N ASP A 212 -0.97 -2.69 4.81
CA ASP A 212 0.35 -3.33 4.95
C ASP A 212 0.18 -4.68 5.63
N ILE A 213 0.36 -5.76 4.86
CA ILE A 213 0.18 -7.15 5.28
C ILE A 213 1.51 -7.83 5.63
N ALA A 214 2.62 -7.09 5.75
CA ALA A 214 3.91 -7.71 6.02
C ALA A 214 3.90 -8.55 7.31
N GLY A 215 3.21 -8.09 8.36
CA GLY A 215 3.04 -8.82 9.61
C GLY A 215 2.16 -10.05 9.47
N SER A 216 1.04 -9.95 8.76
CA SER A 216 0.04 -11.01 8.64
C SER A 216 0.34 -12.03 7.55
N SER A 217 1.33 -11.82 6.67
CA SER A 217 1.68 -12.70 5.54
C SER A 217 2.20 -14.11 5.89
N GLY A 218 2.28 -14.45 7.18
CA GLY A 218 2.70 -15.75 7.70
C GLY A 218 4.20 -15.88 7.96
N PRO A 219 4.63 -16.93 8.70
CA PRO A 219 6.02 -17.09 9.13
C PRO A 219 6.94 -17.47 7.97
N PHE A 220 8.20 -17.05 8.03
CA PHE A 220 9.27 -17.51 7.15
C PHE A 220 10.47 -18.03 7.97
N PRO A 221 10.94 -19.28 7.75
CA PRO A 221 10.39 -20.30 6.86
C PRO A 221 8.97 -20.75 7.25
N GLY A 222 8.14 -21.13 6.28
CA GLY A 222 6.75 -21.53 6.53
C GLY A 222 5.84 -21.38 5.31
N ILE A 223 4.53 -21.55 5.52
CA ILE A 223 3.49 -21.34 4.50
C ILE A 223 2.92 -19.92 4.66
N PRO A 224 2.83 -19.12 3.58
CA PRO A 224 2.16 -17.83 3.63
C PRO A 224 0.67 -17.96 3.96
N THR A 225 0.09 -16.94 4.57
CA THR A 225 -1.36 -16.90 4.86
C THR A 225 -2.13 -16.23 3.73
N GLY A 226 -3.46 -16.40 3.74
CA GLY A 226 -4.38 -15.61 2.92
C GLY A 226 -4.88 -14.34 3.62
N SER A 227 -4.31 -13.95 4.76
CA SER A 227 -4.76 -12.75 5.49
C SER A 227 -4.51 -11.48 4.68
N PRO A 228 -5.42 -10.48 4.72
CA PRO A 228 -6.67 -10.43 5.47
C PRO A 228 -7.96 -10.74 4.66
N ILE A 229 -7.99 -11.80 3.83
CA ILE A 229 -9.10 -12.02 2.87
C ILE A 229 -10.44 -12.16 3.59
N VAL A 230 -10.47 -12.87 4.73
CA VAL A 230 -11.72 -13.18 5.44
C VAL A 230 -12.28 -11.92 6.07
N ALA A 231 -11.44 -11.14 6.76
CA ALA A 231 -11.85 -9.87 7.35
C ALA A 231 -12.35 -8.88 6.30
N MET A 232 -11.62 -8.70 5.19
CA MET A 232 -12.04 -7.80 4.12
C MET A 232 -13.34 -8.26 3.45
N ALA A 233 -13.51 -9.56 3.24
CA ALA A 233 -14.73 -10.13 2.68
C ALA A 233 -15.94 -9.98 3.62
N HIS A 234 -15.70 -9.91 4.93
CA HIS A 234 -16.75 -9.66 5.92
C HIS A 234 -17.11 -8.16 6.01
N ALA A 235 -16.10 -7.28 5.99
CA ALA A 235 -16.29 -5.82 6.08
C ALA A 235 -16.92 -5.18 4.83
N LEU A 236 -16.74 -5.78 3.65
CA LEU A 236 -17.20 -5.25 2.35
C LEU A 236 -18.54 -5.85 1.88
N ARG A 237 -19.29 -6.49 2.79
CA ARG A 237 -20.65 -6.99 2.51
C ARG A 237 -21.68 -5.88 2.47
#